data_AF-A0A849TEH3-F1
#
_entry.id   AF-A0A849TEH3-F1
#
_cell.length_a   1.000
_cell.length_b   1.000
_cell.length_c   1.000
_cell.angle_alpha   90.00
_cell.angle_beta   90.00
_cell.angle_gamma   90.00
#
_symmetry.space_group_name_H-M   'P 1'
#
loop_
_entity.id
_entity.type
_entity.pdbx_description
1 polymer ?
#
loop_
_entity_poly.entity_id
_entity_poly.type
_entity_poly.pdbx_seq_one_letter_code
_entity_poly.pdbx_strand_id
1 'polypeptide(L)'
;MMAFLRRNLLDLLLWILFVGCLLLMFKTSTDQRPEFVKGTTLEDIFRQFSTGNQIIFDITVGILVSLFVYLLVVRLPAWQKKRRLMAHLLRQYDILKEQCLMHFLWACKQPAESSLIDQLKNLKEFKKFFEEPVSDGQNRWHAVLNGLTEDYVQALVRELDLFRGELDYALTAVEVTDDKVFNFLRDLTQILQRSRYWSDREDQLKPLSQFMWAMFTGWDFAQGYTGRDFVKEMVSTI
;
A
#
# COMPACT_ATOMS: atom_id res chain seq x y z
N MET A 1 -6.99 15.12 -2.69
CA MET A 1 -6.18 16.09 -1.91
C MET A 1 -6.87 16.62 -0.65
N MET A 2 -8.13 17.12 -0.70
CA MET A 2 -8.81 17.65 0.50
C MET A 2 -9.09 16.62 1.61
N ALA A 3 -9.45 15.38 1.28
CA ALA A 3 -9.79 14.35 2.28
C ALA A 3 -8.56 13.89 3.11
N PHE A 4 -7.41 13.72 2.47
CA PHE A 4 -6.14 13.37 3.13
C PHE A 4 -5.63 14.48 4.07
N LEU A 5 -5.69 15.74 3.61
CA LEU A 5 -5.40 16.92 4.43
C LEU A 5 -6.36 17.03 5.62
N ARG A 6 -7.66 16.72 5.43
CA ARG A 6 -8.66 16.74 6.50
C ARG A 6 -8.39 15.68 7.56
N ARG A 7 -7.97 14.48 7.18
CA ARG A 7 -7.68 13.38 8.12
C ARG A 7 -6.47 13.70 9.00
N ASN A 8 -5.35 14.13 8.40
CA ASN A 8 -4.16 14.50 9.16
C ASN A 8 -4.37 15.74 10.04
N LEU A 9 -5.20 16.69 9.59
CA LEU A 9 -5.55 17.88 10.37
C LEU A 9 -6.52 17.57 11.51
N LEU A 10 -7.51 16.71 11.29
CA LEU A 10 -8.40 16.22 12.36
C LEU A 10 -7.60 15.43 13.41
N ASP A 11 -6.67 14.60 12.97
CA ASP A 11 -5.81 13.84 13.86
C ASP A 11 -4.91 14.76 14.70
N LEU A 12 -4.35 15.79 14.08
CA LEU A 12 -3.57 16.83 14.77
C LEU A 12 -4.45 17.60 15.77
N LEU A 13 -5.66 18.01 15.38
CA LEU A 13 -6.60 18.70 16.26
C LEU A 13 -7.02 17.82 17.45
N LEU A 14 -7.28 16.54 17.23
CA LEU A 14 -7.61 15.58 18.28
C LEU A 14 -6.45 15.39 19.25
N TRP A 15 -5.20 15.36 18.75
CA TRP A 15 -4.01 15.32 19.59
C TRP A 15 -3.81 16.61 20.39
N ILE A 16 -3.99 17.78 19.78
CA ILE A 16 -3.93 19.07 20.46
C ILE A 16 -4.99 19.13 21.56
N LEU A 17 -6.23 18.70 21.26
CA LEU A 17 -7.32 18.64 22.21
C LEU A 17 -7.00 17.67 23.37
N PHE A 18 -6.47 16.48 23.06
CA PHE A 18 -6.07 15.50 24.07
C PHE A 18 -4.99 16.05 25.02
N VAL A 19 -3.94 16.67 24.47
CA VAL A 19 -2.86 17.29 25.25
C VAL A 19 -3.38 18.48 26.06
N GLY A 20 -4.23 19.32 25.46
CA GLY A 20 -4.87 20.45 26.14
C GLY A 20 -5.75 19.99 27.31
N CYS A 21 -6.52 18.92 27.12
CA CYS A 21 -7.32 18.31 28.18
C CYS A 21 -6.45 17.68 29.27
N LEU A 22 -5.37 16.97 28.93
CA LEU A 22 -4.44 16.46 29.95
C LEU A 22 -3.85 17.60 30.80
N LEU A 23 -3.39 18.68 30.17
CA LEU A 23 -2.84 19.84 30.87
C LEU A 23 -3.88 20.52 31.77
N LEU A 24 -5.12 20.67 31.28
CA LEU A 24 -6.24 21.20 32.07
C LEU A 24 -6.56 20.30 33.26
N MET A 25 -6.60 18.98 33.07
CA MET A 25 -6.85 18.00 34.14
C MET A 25 -5.78 18.10 35.24
N PHE A 26 -4.50 18.20 34.88
CA PHE A 26 -3.41 18.39 35.84
C PHE A 26 -3.48 19.74 36.56
N LYS A 27 -3.92 20.79 35.86
CA LYS A 27 -4.06 22.14 36.45
C LYS A 27 -5.25 22.26 37.41
N THR A 28 -6.35 21.55 37.13
CA THR A 28 -7.59 21.65 37.92
C THR A 28 -7.74 20.56 38.98
N SER A 29 -6.87 19.55 38.97
CA SER A 29 -6.80 18.56 40.03
C SER A 29 -6.64 19.23 41.40
N THR A 30 -7.51 18.85 42.33
CA THR A 30 -7.51 19.31 43.72
C THR A 30 -6.49 18.61 44.60
N ASP A 31 -5.76 17.61 44.08
CA ASP A 31 -4.73 16.88 44.82
C ASP A 31 -3.51 17.74 45.18
N GLN A 32 -2.82 17.34 46.25
CA GLN A 32 -1.60 18.00 46.72
C GLN A 32 -0.59 18.13 45.58
N ARG A 33 -0.17 19.39 45.32
CA ARG A 33 0.80 19.72 44.28
C ARG A 33 2.04 18.84 44.43
N PRO A 34 2.54 18.23 43.34
CA PRO A 34 3.76 17.47 43.41
C PRO A 34 4.91 18.32 43.96
N GLU A 35 5.65 17.82 44.95
CA GLU A 35 6.69 18.58 45.67
C GLU A 35 7.79 19.13 44.75
N PHE A 36 8.01 18.51 43.59
CA PHE A 36 9.01 18.89 42.60
C PHE A 36 8.72 20.20 41.84
N VAL A 37 7.51 20.79 41.97
CA VAL A 37 7.14 22.05 41.28
C VAL A 37 7.16 23.26 42.22
N LYS A 38 7.19 23.06 43.54
CA LYS A 38 7.18 24.14 44.54
C LYS A 38 8.46 24.99 44.44
N GLY A 39 8.30 26.31 44.24
CA GLY A 39 9.42 27.26 44.21
C GLY A 39 10.05 27.52 42.83
N THR A 40 9.47 27.00 41.74
CA THR A 40 9.95 27.26 40.36
C THR A 40 9.02 28.22 39.61
N THR A 41 9.48 28.84 38.51
CA THR A 41 8.64 29.71 37.63
C THR A 41 7.45 28.98 36.99
N LEU A 42 7.42 27.64 37.06
CA LEU A 42 6.28 26.82 36.67
C LEU A 42 5.13 26.88 37.68
N GLU A 43 5.36 27.38 38.91
CA GLU A 43 4.37 27.45 39.97
C GLU A 43 3.19 28.38 39.63
N ASP A 44 3.44 29.47 38.89
CA ASP A 44 2.38 30.38 38.43
C ASP A 44 1.50 29.79 37.33
N ILE A 45 2.04 28.89 36.51
CA ILE A 45 1.29 28.22 35.42
C ILE A 45 0.28 27.21 36.01
N PHE A 46 0.63 26.59 37.15
CA PHE A 46 -0.16 25.59 37.88
C PHE A 46 -1.01 26.17 39.03
N ARG A 47 -1.19 27.49 39.12
CA ARG A 47 -2.18 28.07 40.03
C ARG A 47 -3.58 27.58 39.67
N GLN A 48 -4.23 26.93 40.64
CA GLN A 48 -5.65 26.53 40.59
C GLN A 48 -6.53 27.75 40.33
N PHE A 49 -7.63 27.58 39.59
CA PHE A 49 -8.59 28.68 39.40
C PHE A 49 -9.29 29.00 40.72
N SER A 50 -9.64 30.27 40.92
CA SER A 50 -10.29 30.74 42.14
C SER A 50 -11.70 30.17 42.35
N THR A 51 -12.34 29.66 41.29
CA THR A 51 -13.70 29.09 41.33
C THR A 51 -13.88 28.12 40.15
N GLY A 52 -14.60 27.00 40.34
CA GLY A 52 -15.02 26.13 39.24
C GLY A 52 -14.03 25.02 38.80
N ASN A 53 -12.95 24.76 39.57
CA ASN A 53 -11.99 23.70 39.24
C ASN A 53 -12.64 22.33 39.02
N GLN A 54 -13.62 21.97 39.86
CA GLN A 54 -14.30 20.67 39.78
C GLN A 54 -15.14 20.54 38.50
N ILE A 55 -15.84 21.62 38.08
CA ILE A 55 -16.60 21.63 36.83
C ILE A 55 -15.65 21.47 35.63
N ILE A 56 -14.54 22.20 35.61
CA ILE A 56 -13.56 22.11 34.53
C ILE A 56 -12.91 20.73 34.51
N PHE A 57 -12.59 20.17 35.68
CA PHE A 57 -12.08 18.82 35.82
C PHE A 57 -13.05 17.78 35.23
N ASP A 58 -14.33 17.81 35.64
CA ASP A 58 -15.34 16.86 35.16
C ASP A 58 -15.55 16.95 33.65
N ILE A 59 -15.62 18.16 33.08
CA ILE A 59 -15.71 18.38 31.63
C ILE A 59 -14.49 17.79 30.92
N THR A 60 -13.30 18.05 31.46
CA THR A 60 -12.04 17.60 30.87
C THR A 60 -11.94 16.08 30.87
N VAL A 61 -12.32 15.43 31.98
CA VAL A 61 -12.40 13.97 32.07
C VAL A 61 -13.42 13.42 31.06
N GLY A 62 -14.60 14.04 30.93
CA GLY A 62 -15.60 13.65 29.94
C GLY A 62 -15.10 13.71 28.49
N ILE A 63 -14.34 14.76 28.14
CA ILE A 63 -13.70 14.89 26.82
C ILE A 63 -12.63 13.80 26.64
N LEU A 64 -11.77 13.56 27.63
CA LEU A 64 -10.73 12.52 27.55
C LEU A 64 -11.32 11.13 27.37
N VAL A 65 -12.37 10.78 28.14
CA VAL A 65 -13.09 9.50 27.99
C VAL A 65 -13.68 9.38 26.59
N SER A 66 -14.31 10.44 26.08
CA SER A 66 -14.89 10.45 24.73
C SER A 66 -13.83 10.26 23.63
N LEU A 67 -12.67 10.93 23.76
CA LEU A 67 -11.53 10.75 22.86
C LEU A 67 -10.96 9.33 22.92
N PHE A 68 -10.87 8.76 24.12
CA PHE A 68 -10.37 7.41 24.31
C PHE A 68 -11.30 6.37 23.68
N VAL A 69 -12.62 6.52 23.89
CA VAL A 69 -13.64 5.70 23.24
C VAL A 69 -13.55 5.82 21.71
N TYR A 70 -13.43 7.04 21.16
CA TYR A 70 -13.25 7.24 19.72
C TYR A 70 -12.01 6.50 19.20
N LEU A 71 -10.87 6.62 19.90
CA LEU A 71 -9.62 5.98 19.52
C LEU A 71 -9.78 4.46 19.50
N LEU A 72 -10.38 3.87 20.54
CA LEU A 72 -10.55 2.43 20.65
C LEU A 72 -11.62 1.85 19.72
N VAL A 73 -12.74 2.54 19.54
CA VAL A 73 -13.91 2.01 18.81
C VAL A 73 -13.83 2.30 17.32
N VAL A 74 -13.29 3.45 16.92
CA VAL A 74 -13.27 3.87 15.52
C VAL A 74 -11.87 3.74 14.93
N ARG A 75 -10.87 4.31 15.61
CA ARG A 75 -9.55 4.47 15.00
C ARG A 75 -8.71 3.20 15.01
N LEU A 76 -8.69 2.49 16.13
CA LEU A 76 -7.94 1.24 16.26
C LEU A 76 -8.45 0.17 15.28
N PRO A 77 -9.77 -0.09 15.15
CA PRO A 77 -10.26 -1.09 14.19
C PRO A 77 -10.01 -0.68 12.74
N ALA A 78 -10.12 0.62 12.42
CA ALA A 78 -9.81 1.12 11.08
C ALA A 78 -8.35 0.89 10.69
N TRP A 79 -7.41 1.18 11.60
CA TRP A 79 -5.99 0.93 11.39
C TRP A 79 -5.69 -0.56 11.23
N GLN A 80 -6.26 -1.41 12.09
CA GLN A 80 -6.10 -2.86 11.98
C GLN A 80 -6.67 -3.40 10.65
N LYS A 81 -7.84 -2.91 10.22
CA LYS A 81 -8.45 -3.29 8.94
C LYS A 81 -7.54 -2.97 7.77
N LYS A 82 -7.03 -1.73 7.69
CA LYS A 82 -6.10 -1.29 6.64
C LYS A 82 -4.83 -2.16 6.64
N ARG A 83 -4.21 -2.37 7.80
CA ARG A 83 -2.98 -3.18 7.92
C ARG A 83 -3.19 -4.63 7.46
N ARG A 84 -4.32 -5.26 7.83
CA ARG A 84 -4.64 -6.64 7.38
C ARG A 84 -4.81 -6.72 5.87
N LEU A 85 -5.50 -5.74 5.29
CA LEU A 85 -5.77 -5.69 3.86
C LEU A 85 -4.51 -5.42 3.04
N MET A 86 -3.64 -4.50 3.48
CA MET A 86 -2.32 -4.29 2.86
C MET A 86 -1.46 -5.56 2.90
N ALA A 87 -1.41 -6.24 4.04
CA ALA A 87 -0.66 -7.48 4.19
C ALA A 87 -1.21 -8.61 3.28
N HIS A 88 -2.54 -8.67 3.13
CA HIS A 88 -3.20 -9.59 2.21
C HIS A 88 -2.86 -9.27 0.75
N LEU A 89 -3.00 -8.01 0.32
CA LEU A 89 -2.66 -7.59 -1.04
C LEU A 89 -1.19 -7.84 -1.40
N LEU A 90 -0.25 -7.56 -0.48
CA LEU A 90 1.16 -7.85 -0.70
C LEU A 90 1.41 -9.35 -0.89
N ARG A 91 0.68 -10.20 -0.17
CA ARG A 91 0.75 -11.65 -0.34
C ARG A 91 0.17 -12.08 -1.69
N GLN A 92 -0.98 -11.54 -2.09
CA GLN A 92 -1.58 -11.83 -3.40
C GLN A 92 -0.70 -11.35 -4.55
N TYR A 93 -0.03 -10.21 -4.39
CA TYR A 93 0.94 -9.73 -5.36
C TYR A 93 2.16 -10.66 -5.46
N ASP A 94 2.65 -11.19 -4.34
CA ASP A 94 3.76 -12.17 -4.38
C ASP A 94 3.36 -13.47 -5.09
N ILE A 95 2.15 -13.97 -4.83
CA ILE A 95 1.57 -15.13 -5.51
C ILE A 95 1.42 -14.85 -7.01
N LEU A 96 0.90 -13.68 -7.40
CA LEU A 96 0.81 -13.26 -8.80
C LEU A 96 2.19 -13.31 -9.48
N LYS A 97 3.22 -12.76 -8.82
CA LYS A 97 4.58 -12.77 -9.38
C LYS A 97 5.07 -14.20 -9.58
N GLU A 98 4.86 -15.06 -8.60
CA GLU A 98 5.25 -16.47 -8.64
C GLU A 98 4.60 -17.20 -9.82
N GLN A 99 3.29 -17.11 -9.97
CA GLN A 99 2.55 -17.78 -11.05
C GLN A 99 2.97 -17.26 -12.43
N CYS A 100 3.10 -15.93 -12.58
CA CYS A 100 3.59 -15.35 -13.83
C CYS A 100 5.00 -15.82 -14.19
N LEU A 101 5.90 -15.90 -13.21
CA LEU A 101 7.27 -16.38 -13.42
C LEU A 101 7.31 -17.84 -13.87
N MET A 102 6.46 -18.70 -13.30
CA MET A 102 6.35 -20.09 -13.75
C MET A 102 5.96 -20.16 -15.22
N HIS A 103 4.96 -19.38 -15.64
CA HIS A 103 4.54 -19.32 -17.04
C HIS A 103 5.64 -18.76 -17.95
N PHE A 104 6.38 -17.75 -17.53
CA PHE A 104 7.51 -17.22 -18.32
C PHE A 104 8.62 -18.26 -18.49
N LEU A 105 9.02 -18.93 -17.42
CA LEU A 105 10.07 -19.95 -17.46
C LEU A 105 9.67 -21.13 -18.35
N TRP A 106 8.43 -21.60 -18.25
CA TRP A 106 7.93 -22.66 -19.14
C TRP A 106 7.89 -22.23 -20.60
N ALA A 107 7.45 -21.00 -20.88
CA ALA A 107 7.42 -20.44 -22.24
C ALA A 107 8.82 -20.41 -22.88
N CYS A 108 9.86 -20.03 -22.11
CA CYS A 108 11.25 -20.04 -22.60
C CYS A 108 12.00 -21.36 -22.36
N LYS A 109 11.28 -22.45 -22.05
CA LYS A 109 11.82 -23.80 -21.84
C LYS A 109 12.90 -23.89 -20.75
N GLN A 110 12.81 -23.04 -19.75
CA GLN A 110 13.67 -23.07 -18.56
C GLN A 110 12.98 -23.86 -17.43
N PRO A 111 13.74 -24.53 -16.55
CA PRO A 111 13.18 -25.22 -15.40
C PRO A 111 12.63 -24.19 -14.41
N ALA A 112 11.38 -24.40 -13.96
CA ALA A 112 10.70 -23.56 -12.97
C ALA A 112 11.05 -24.00 -11.54
N GLU A 113 12.33 -23.97 -11.18
CA GLU A 113 12.78 -24.30 -9.83
C GLU A 113 12.39 -23.20 -8.82
N SER A 114 11.95 -23.59 -7.63
CA SER A 114 11.49 -22.66 -6.58
C SER A 114 12.56 -21.61 -6.24
N SER A 115 13.83 -22.01 -6.14
CA SER A 115 14.96 -21.11 -5.85
C SER A 115 15.15 -20.05 -6.93
N LEU A 116 15.01 -20.43 -8.20
CA LEU A 116 15.09 -19.51 -9.32
C LEU A 116 13.91 -18.54 -9.32
N ILE A 117 12.70 -19.04 -9.07
CA ILE A 117 11.51 -18.17 -8.98
C ILE A 117 11.67 -17.13 -7.88
N ASP A 118 12.12 -17.54 -6.69
CA ASP A 118 12.36 -16.61 -5.58
C ASP A 118 13.43 -15.57 -5.91
N GLN A 119 14.48 -15.95 -6.63
CA GLN A 119 15.48 -15.00 -7.14
C GLN A 119 14.84 -14.01 -8.13
N LEU A 120 14.04 -14.49 -9.08
CA LEU A 120 13.41 -13.68 -10.13
C LEU A 120 12.27 -12.79 -9.61
N LYS A 121 11.78 -12.98 -8.38
CA LYS A 121 10.89 -12.00 -7.72
C LYS A 121 11.59 -10.64 -7.52
N ASN A 122 12.94 -10.62 -7.47
CA ASN A 122 13.74 -9.40 -7.43
C ASN A 122 13.83 -8.72 -8.81
N LEU A 123 13.51 -7.43 -8.90
CA LEU A 123 13.44 -6.69 -10.16
C LEU A 123 14.77 -6.68 -10.94
N LYS A 124 15.89 -6.56 -10.23
CA LYS A 124 17.23 -6.50 -10.85
C LYS A 124 17.64 -7.86 -11.40
N GLU A 125 17.40 -8.91 -10.62
CA GLU A 125 17.71 -10.28 -11.02
C GLU A 125 16.82 -10.74 -12.17
N PHE A 126 15.52 -10.41 -12.14
CA PHE A 126 14.60 -10.63 -13.26
C PHE A 126 15.15 -10.04 -14.55
N LYS A 127 15.45 -8.73 -14.53
CA LYS A 127 15.97 -8.03 -15.69
C LYS A 127 17.25 -8.68 -16.21
N LYS A 128 18.22 -8.90 -15.32
CA LYS A 128 19.50 -9.52 -15.65
C LYS A 128 19.32 -10.89 -16.29
N PHE A 129 18.42 -11.72 -15.75
CA PHE A 129 18.16 -13.06 -16.26
C PHE A 129 17.50 -13.03 -17.65
N PHE A 130 16.50 -12.17 -17.85
CA PHE A 130 15.74 -12.14 -19.10
C PHE A 130 16.39 -11.30 -20.22
N GLU A 131 17.34 -10.42 -19.90
CA GLU A 131 18.17 -9.71 -20.88
C GLU A 131 19.33 -10.56 -21.43
N GLU A 132 19.60 -11.74 -20.84
CA GLU A 132 20.67 -12.62 -21.31
C GLU A 132 20.42 -13.08 -22.76
N PRO A 133 21.42 -12.95 -23.66
CA PRO A 133 21.27 -13.33 -25.06
C PRO A 133 21.10 -14.85 -25.20
N VAL A 134 20.20 -15.26 -26.11
CA VAL A 134 19.94 -16.67 -26.44
C VAL A 134 20.35 -16.97 -27.89
N SER A 135 20.26 -15.98 -28.77
CA SER A 135 20.71 -16.05 -30.17
C SER A 135 21.02 -14.65 -30.69
N ASP A 136 21.52 -14.54 -31.92
CA ASP A 136 21.81 -13.25 -32.55
C ASP A 136 20.56 -12.37 -32.61
N GLY A 137 20.57 -11.28 -31.82
CA GLY A 137 19.48 -10.31 -31.75
C GLY A 137 18.31 -10.70 -30.86
N GLN A 138 18.37 -11.82 -30.13
CA GLN A 138 17.31 -12.23 -29.20
C GLN A 138 17.86 -12.56 -27.81
N ASN A 139 17.11 -12.14 -26.80
CA ASN A 139 17.35 -12.44 -25.39
C ASN A 139 16.28 -13.41 -24.87
N ARG A 140 16.43 -13.83 -23.61
CA ARG A 140 15.46 -14.74 -22.98
C ARG A 140 14.05 -14.15 -22.92
N TRP A 141 13.87 -12.84 -22.81
CA TRP A 141 12.54 -12.22 -22.90
C TRP A 141 11.90 -12.43 -24.27
N HIS A 142 12.67 -12.27 -25.35
CA HIS A 142 12.20 -12.61 -26.70
C HIS A 142 11.82 -14.09 -26.79
N ALA A 143 12.60 -14.99 -26.17
CA ALA A 143 12.25 -16.41 -26.10
C ALA A 143 10.94 -16.68 -25.31
N VAL A 144 10.66 -15.91 -24.24
CA VAL A 144 9.37 -15.97 -23.53
C VAL A 144 8.25 -15.60 -24.48
N LEU A 145 8.34 -14.43 -25.14
CA LEU A 145 7.26 -13.94 -26.01
C LEU A 145 6.96 -14.89 -27.16
N ASN A 146 8.00 -15.48 -27.76
CA ASN A 146 7.86 -16.47 -28.82
C ASN A 146 7.27 -17.80 -28.32
N GLY A 147 7.39 -18.09 -27.03
CA GLY A 147 6.87 -19.30 -26.38
C GLY A 147 5.50 -19.13 -25.72
N LEU A 148 4.93 -17.92 -25.71
CA LEU A 148 3.61 -17.65 -25.15
C LEU A 148 2.52 -18.11 -26.12
N THR A 149 2.13 -19.38 -26.01
CA THR A 149 0.94 -19.92 -26.67
C THR A 149 -0.34 -19.30 -26.10
N GLU A 150 -1.47 -19.46 -26.80
CA GLU A 150 -2.78 -18.99 -26.35
C GLU A 150 -3.09 -19.43 -24.90
N ASP A 151 -2.82 -20.69 -24.56
CA ASP A 151 -3.03 -21.23 -23.21
C ASP A 151 -2.23 -20.49 -22.13
N TYR A 152 -0.95 -20.20 -22.39
CA TYR A 152 -0.12 -19.45 -21.44
C TYR A 152 -0.55 -18.00 -21.32
N VAL A 153 -0.98 -17.39 -22.43
CA VAL A 153 -1.52 -16.03 -22.41
C VAL A 153 -2.80 -15.96 -21.59
N GLN A 154 -3.72 -16.91 -21.79
CA GLN A 154 -4.94 -17.01 -20.99
C GLN A 154 -4.64 -17.27 -19.51
N ALA A 155 -3.62 -18.06 -19.19
CA ALA A 155 -3.17 -18.26 -17.82
C ALA A 155 -2.66 -16.95 -17.18
N LEU A 156 -1.78 -16.21 -17.87
CA LEU A 156 -1.30 -14.90 -17.39
C LEU A 156 -2.43 -13.90 -17.18
N VAL A 157 -3.39 -13.86 -18.11
CA VAL A 157 -4.58 -12.99 -18.00
C VAL A 157 -5.43 -13.36 -16.80
N ARG A 158 -5.60 -14.66 -16.53
CA ARG A 158 -6.33 -15.16 -15.36
C ARG A 158 -5.66 -14.72 -14.07
N GLU A 159 -4.34 -14.85 -13.96
CA GLU A 159 -3.61 -14.42 -12.76
C GLU A 159 -3.76 -12.91 -12.52
N LEU A 160 -3.69 -12.11 -13.58
CA LEU A 160 -3.93 -10.67 -13.51
C LEU A 160 -5.38 -10.32 -13.11
N ASP A 161 -6.36 -11.07 -13.60
CA ASP A 161 -7.78 -10.85 -13.28
C ASP A 161 -8.11 -11.22 -11.82
N LEU A 162 -7.49 -12.29 -11.30
CA LEU A 162 -7.56 -12.66 -9.89
C LEU A 162 -7.00 -11.54 -9.00
N PHE A 163 -5.81 -11.03 -9.33
CA PHE A 163 -5.21 -9.93 -8.56
C PHE A 163 -6.03 -8.64 -8.65
N ARG A 164 -6.61 -8.34 -9.82
CA ARG A 164 -7.55 -7.23 -9.96
C ARG A 164 -8.74 -7.38 -9.02
N GLY A 165 -9.35 -8.56 -8.95
CA GLY A 165 -10.48 -8.80 -8.04
C GLY A 165 -10.14 -8.50 -6.58
N GLU A 166 -8.93 -8.86 -6.15
CA GLU A 166 -8.43 -8.55 -4.80
C GLU A 166 -8.22 -7.05 -4.60
N LEU A 167 -7.73 -6.33 -5.61
CA LEU A 167 -7.61 -4.87 -5.56
C LEU A 167 -8.98 -4.17 -5.52
N ASP A 168 -9.94 -4.62 -6.33
CA ASP A 168 -11.30 -4.08 -6.35
C ASP A 168 -11.96 -4.26 -4.97
N TYR A 169 -11.82 -5.45 -4.36
CA TYR A 169 -12.25 -5.69 -2.99
C TYR A 169 -11.57 -4.71 -2.01
N ALA A 170 -10.26 -4.55 -2.11
CA ALA A 170 -9.50 -3.66 -1.24
C ALA A 170 -9.95 -2.19 -1.33
N LEU A 171 -10.20 -1.69 -2.54
CA LEU A 171 -10.65 -0.32 -2.79
C LEU A 171 -12.08 -0.06 -2.27
N THR A 172 -12.95 -1.06 -2.27
CA THR A 172 -14.28 -0.90 -1.64
C THR A 172 -14.19 -0.87 -0.12
N ALA A 173 -13.16 -1.51 0.45
CA ALA A 173 -13.00 -1.64 1.89
C ALA A 173 -12.25 -0.46 2.55
N VAL A 174 -11.45 0.29 1.77
CA VAL A 174 -10.63 1.42 2.25
C VAL A 174 -10.72 2.59 1.27
N GLU A 175 -10.89 3.80 1.80
CA GLU A 175 -10.87 5.02 0.99
C GLU A 175 -9.43 5.31 0.51
N VAL A 176 -9.19 5.09 -0.78
CA VAL A 176 -7.93 5.39 -1.45
C VAL A 176 -8.05 6.68 -2.24
N THR A 177 -7.09 7.59 -2.08
CA THR A 177 -7.09 8.91 -2.73
C THR A 177 -5.84 9.17 -3.57
N ASP A 178 -4.99 8.16 -3.75
CA ASP A 178 -3.77 8.26 -4.54
C ASP A 178 -4.06 7.96 -6.02
N ASP A 179 -3.82 8.96 -6.88
CA ASP A 179 -4.02 8.86 -8.33
C ASP A 179 -3.19 7.75 -8.97
N LYS A 180 -2.05 7.37 -8.38
CA LYS A 180 -1.22 6.26 -8.88
C LYS A 180 -1.96 4.93 -8.81
N VAL A 181 -2.74 4.70 -7.75
CA VAL A 181 -3.52 3.47 -7.58
C VAL A 181 -4.59 3.39 -8.67
N PHE A 182 -5.28 4.50 -8.92
CA PHE A 182 -6.29 4.58 -9.97
C PHE A 182 -5.72 4.41 -11.38
N ASN A 183 -4.56 5.02 -11.66
CA ASN A 183 -3.89 4.86 -12.95
C ASN A 183 -3.46 3.40 -13.20
N PHE A 184 -2.84 2.76 -12.20
CA PHE A 184 -2.46 1.34 -12.31
C PHE A 184 -3.67 0.45 -12.60
N LEU A 185 -4.78 0.64 -11.87
CA LEU A 185 -5.99 -0.16 -12.06
C LEU A 185 -6.64 0.06 -13.41
N ARG A 186 -6.65 1.31 -13.88
CA ARG A 186 -7.11 1.62 -15.23
C ARG A 186 -6.27 0.87 -16.26
N ASP A 187 -4.95 0.92 -16.15
CA ASP A 187 -4.04 0.29 -17.10
C ASP A 187 -4.18 -1.25 -17.07
N LEU A 188 -4.26 -1.84 -15.87
CA LEU A 188 -4.58 -3.27 -15.67
C LEU A 188 -5.93 -3.65 -16.30
N THR A 189 -6.97 -2.85 -16.06
CA THR A 189 -8.30 -3.06 -16.64
C THR A 189 -8.27 -2.99 -18.16
N GLN A 190 -7.55 -2.04 -18.74
CA GLN A 190 -7.44 -1.91 -20.19
C GLN A 190 -6.74 -3.12 -20.81
N ILE A 191 -5.70 -3.65 -20.16
CA ILE A 191 -5.00 -4.85 -20.63
C ILE A 191 -5.93 -6.06 -20.56
N LEU A 192 -6.62 -6.27 -19.45
CA LEU A 192 -7.57 -7.37 -19.26
C LEU A 192 -8.79 -7.27 -20.20
N GLN A 193 -9.21 -6.07 -20.57
CA GLN A 193 -10.27 -5.90 -21.56
C GLN A 193 -9.78 -6.21 -22.97
N ARG A 194 -8.56 -5.77 -23.33
CA ARG A 194 -7.95 -6.06 -24.63
C ARG A 194 -7.68 -7.55 -24.79
N SER A 195 -7.30 -8.23 -23.72
CA SER A 195 -6.97 -9.65 -23.75
C SER A 195 -8.12 -10.57 -24.12
N ARG A 196 -9.36 -10.14 -23.83
CA ARG A 196 -10.58 -10.86 -24.24
C ARG A 196 -10.78 -10.93 -25.76
N TYR A 197 -10.06 -10.11 -26.51
CA TYR A 197 -10.14 -10.04 -27.97
C TYR A 197 -8.82 -10.45 -28.64
N TRP A 198 -7.88 -11.03 -27.89
CA TRP A 198 -6.66 -11.54 -28.50
C TRP A 198 -6.96 -12.78 -29.32
N SER A 199 -6.50 -12.72 -30.57
CA SER A 199 -6.38 -13.81 -31.51
C SER A 199 -4.89 -14.10 -31.68
N ASP A 200 -4.55 -15.21 -32.33
CA ASP A 200 -3.20 -15.79 -32.50
C ASP A 200 -2.16 -14.91 -33.23
N ARG A 201 -2.35 -13.58 -33.30
CA ARG A 201 -1.48 -12.61 -33.99
C ARG A 201 -0.54 -11.92 -33.00
N GLU A 202 0.76 -12.04 -33.29
CA GLU A 202 1.93 -11.55 -32.56
C GLU A 202 1.83 -10.08 -32.06
N ASP A 203 1.24 -9.18 -32.85
CA ASP A 203 1.10 -7.75 -32.50
C ASP A 203 0.21 -7.49 -31.27
N GLN A 204 -0.66 -8.44 -30.93
CA GLN A 204 -1.65 -8.27 -29.86
C GLN A 204 -1.06 -8.55 -28.46
N LEU A 205 0.06 -9.26 -28.37
CA LEU A 205 0.75 -9.56 -27.11
C LEU A 205 1.61 -8.40 -26.60
N LYS A 206 1.95 -7.45 -27.47
CA LYS A 206 2.86 -6.34 -27.15
C LYS A 206 2.43 -5.52 -25.92
N PRO A 207 1.16 -5.12 -25.74
CA PRO A 207 0.73 -4.40 -24.54
C PRO A 207 0.87 -5.22 -23.25
N LEU A 208 0.54 -6.52 -23.29
CA LEU A 208 0.72 -7.42 -22.15
C LEU A 208 2.20 -7.57 -21.79
N SER A 209 3.03 -7.83 -22.79
CA SER A 209 4.47 -7.95 -22.65
C SER A 209 5.07 -6.71 -22.01
N GLN A 210 4.71 -5.53 -22.51
CA GLN A 210 5.17 -4.25 -21.95
C GLN A 210 4.75 -4.05 -20.50
N PHE A 211 3.50 -4.38 -20.17
CA PHE A 211 3.01 -4.30 -18.80
C PHE A 211 3.72 -5.27 -17.86
N MET A 212 3.86 -6.53 -18.27
CA MET A 212 4.58 -7.54 -17.48
C MET A 212 6.04 -7.12 -17.29
N TRP A 213 6.70 -6.67 -18.35
CA TRP A 213 8.07 -6.16 -18.26
C TRP A 213 8.16 -5.00 -17.27
N ALA A 214 7.27 -4.01 -17.36
CA ALA A 214 7.23 -2.90 -16.43
C ALA A 214 7.06 -3.37 -14.99
N MET A 215 6.08 -4.24 -14.73
CA MET A 215 5.78 -4.79 -13.41
C MET A 215 6.95 -5.57 -12.79
N PHE A 216 7.70 -6.32 -13.61
CA PHE A 216 8.81 -7.15 -13.14
C PHE A 216 10.18 -6.45 -13.15
N THR A 217 10.31 -5.28 -13.76
CA THR A 217 11.57 -4.52 -13.80
C THR A 217 11.52 -3.15 -13.12
N GLY A 218 10.31 -2.69 -12.75
CA GLY A 218 10.10 -1.32 -12.25
C GLY A 218 10.33 -0.26 -13.33
N TRP A 219 10.09 -0.60 -14.59
CA TRP A 219 10.26 0.30 -15.72
C TRP A 219 9.05 1.23 -15.90
N ASP A 220 9.33 2.52 -16.07
CA ASP A 220 8.39 3.59 -16.33
C ASP A 220 8.75 4.28 -17.65
N PHE A 221 7.76 4.56 -18.51
CA PHE A 221 7.97 5.29 -19.77
C PHE A 221 8.59 6.68 -19.59
N ALA A 222 8.33 7.36 -18.46
CA ALA A 222 8.83 8.70 -18.19
C ALA A 222 10.23 8.72 -17.54
N GLN A 223 10.51 7.75 -16.67
CA GLN A 223 11.72 7.75 -15.82
C GLN A 223 12.69 6.60 -16.14
N GLY A 224 12.33 5.69 -17.04
CA GLY A 224 13.08 4.47 -17.31
C GLY A 224 13.03 3.50 -16.13
N TYR A 225 14.14 2.81 -15.87
CA TYR A 225 14.21 1.84 -14.76
C TYR A 225 14.33 2.57 -13.42
N THR A 226 13.24 2.62 -12.68
CA THR A 226 13.20 3.30 -11.37
C THR A 226 13.84 2.46 -10.26
N GLY A 227 14.00 1.15 -10.49
CA GLY A 227 14.46 0.18 -9.48
C GLY A 227 13.48 -0.02 -8.33
N ARG A 228 12.27 0.56 -8.44
CA ARG A 228 11.22 0.53 -7.42
C ARG A 228 10.06 -0.31 -7.92
N ASP A 229 9.51 -1.11 -7.01
CA ASP A 229 8.34 -1.94 -7.28
C ASP A 229 7.09 -1.08 -7.09
N PHE A 230 6.62 -0.47 -8.17
CA PHE A 230 5.51 0.48 -8.12
C PHE A 230 4.20 -0.17 -7.64
N VAL A 231 4.02 -1.49 -7.81
CA VAL A 231 2.86 -2.20 -7.28
C VAL A 231 2.96 -2.34 -5.77
N LYS A 232 4.13 -2.67 -5.23
CA LYS A 232 4.36 -2.64 -3.77
C LYS A 232 4.22 -1.24 -3.18
N GLU A 233 4.75 -0.22 -3.86
CA GLU A 233 4.56 1.18 -3.45
C GLU A 233 3.07 1.53 -3.44
N MET A 234 2.33 1.18 -4.51
CA MET A 234 0.89 1.38 -4.59
C MET A 234 0.15 0.71 -3.42
N VAL A 235 0.39 -0.58 -3.17
CA VAL A 235 -0.24 -1.30 -2.06
C VAL A 235 0.10 -0.67 -0.71
N SER A 236 1.28 -0.05 -0.57
CA SER A 236 1.66 0.67 0.65
C SER A 236 0.87 1.97 0.87
N THR A 237 0.27 2.53 -0.19
CA THR A 237 -0.54 3.76 -0.12
C THR A 237 -2.02 3.52 0.19
N ILE A 238 -2.53 2.30 -0.08
CA ILE A 238 -3.90 1.84 0.23
C ILE A 238 -4.12 1.84 1.74
#